data_AF-A0A520DTI6-F1
#
_entry.id   AF-A0A520DTI6-F1
#
_cell.length_a   1.000
_cell.length_b   1.000
_cell.length_c   1.000
_cell.angle_alpha   90.00
_cell.angle_beta   90.00
_cell.angle_gamma   90.00
#
_symmetry.space_group_name_H-M   'P 1'
#
loop_
_entity.id
_entity.type
_entity.pdbx_description
1 polymer ?
#
loop_
_entity_poly.entity_id
_entity_poly.type
_entity_poly.pdbx_seq_one_letter_code
_entity_poly.pdbx_strand_id
1 'polypeptide(L)'
;MQNPWSVFTDGSALPNPGRMGLGAVLMAPDGAQHTLSQMPPGTGCNNEAELRALSLALQDLKARGATDVLACSDNSVLVDQLGRTGALPIARLAALFEEARMLLTSFERISLVWVPRHRNGEADALARAALGMAPKRDAKRAKGRRSARPQARQQPGGGSVEPGHVA
;
A
#
# COMPACT_ATOMS: atom_id res chain seq x y z
N MET A 1 -22.98 3.14 20.82
CA MET A 1 -22.76 2.52 19.50
C MET A 1 -21.37 1.90 19.53
N GLN A 2 -21.25 0.61 19.26
CA GLN A 2 -19.94 -0.05 19.21
C GLN A 2 -19.25 0.34 17.89
N ASN A 3 -17.95 0.65 17.94
CA ASN A 3 -17.17 0.92 16.74
C ASN A 3 -17.03 -0.38 15.92
N PRO A 4 -17.03 -0.33 14.58
CA PRO A 4 -16.76 -1.51 13.77
C PRO A 4 -15.31 -1.94 13.90
N TRP A 5 -15.02 -3.21 13.61
CA TRP A 5 -13.66 -3.62 13.26
C TRP A 5 -13.23 -2.86 12.02
N SER A 6 -12.01 -2.32 12.00
CA SER A 6 -11.44 -1.72 10.80
C SER A 6 -10.27 -2.54 10.32
N VAL A 7 -10.15 -2.77 9.02
CA VAL A 7 -9.03 -3.51 8.45
C VAL A 7 -8.45 -2.80 7.24
N PHE A 8 -7.13 -2.76 7.16
CA PHE A 8 -6.36 -2.19 6.07
C PHE A 8 -5.54 -3.30 5.44
N THR A 9 -5.67 -3.52 4.13
CA THR A 9 -5.02 -4.64 3.44
C THR A 9 -4.19 -4.15 2.27
N ASP A 10 -3.03 -4.78 2.06
CA ASP A 10 -2.21 -4.59 0.86
C ASP A 10 -1.54 -5.91 0.45
N GLY A 11 -1.18 -5.99 -0.83
CA GLY A 11 -0.50 -7.16 -1.41
C GLY A 11 0.65 -6.74 -2.31
N SER A 12 1.71 -7.56 -2.33
CA SER A 12 2.87 -7.34 -3.19
C SER A 12 3.30 -8.64 -3.85
N ALA A 13 3.71 -8.59 -5.12
CA ALA A 13 4.32 -9.69 -5.84
C ALA A 13 5.70 -9.28 -6.39
N LEU A 14 6.72 -10.11 -6.19
CA LEU A 14 8.07 -9.87 -6.69
C LEU A 14 8.76 -11.11 -7.30
N PRO A 15 9.28 -11.03 -8.56
CA PRO A 15 8.88 -10.03 -9.57
C PRO A 15 7.36 -10.04 -9.79
N ASN A 16 6.80 -9.18 -10.64
CA ASN A 16 5.36 -9.20 -10.93
C ASN A 16 5.12 -9.79 -12.33
N PRO A 17 4.63 -11.04 -12.47
CA PRO A 17 4.26 -12.00 -11.42
C PRO A 17 5.44 -12.75 -10.78
N GLY A 18 5.25 -13.25 -9.55
CA GLY A 18 6.31 -13.84 -8.71
C GLY A 18 5.83 -14.18 -7.29
N ARG A 19 6.74 -14.26 -6.32
CA ARG A 19 6.40 -14.56 -4.91
C ARG A 19 5.49 -13.47 -4.37
N MET A 20 4.42 -13.85 -3.68
CA MET A 20 3.45 -12.91 -3.13
C MET A 20 3.67 -12.70 -1.63
N GLY A 21 3.45 -11.49 -1.16
CA GLY A 21 3.39 -11.11 0.25
C GLY A 21 2.07 -10.41 0.51
N LEU A 22 1.44 -10.77 1.62
CA LEU A 22 0.13 -10.30 2.05
C LEU A 22 0.31 -9.55 3.36
N GLY A 23 -0.27 -8.36 3.46
CA GLY A 23 -0.22 -7.51 4.63
C GLY A 23 -1.61 -7.08 5.06
N ALA A 24 -1.88 -7.11 6.36
CA ALA A 24 -3.09 -6.49 6.90
C ALA A 24 -2.88 -5.91 8.30
N VAL A 25 -3.56 -4.81 8.60
CA VAL A 25 -3.68 -4.20 9.93
C VAL A 25 -5.15 -4.23 10.33
N LEU A 26 -5.45 -4.93 11.42
CA LEU A 26 -6.79 -5.08 11.98
C LEU A 26 -6.88 -4.26 13.26
N MET A 27 -7.92 -3.45 13.37
CA MET A 27 -8.24 -2.62 14.52
C MET A 27 -9.56 -3.11 15.12
N ALA A 28 -9.50 -3.58 16.36
CA ALA A 28 -10.66 -4.00 17.12
C ALA A 28 -11.48 -2.80 17.63
N PRO A 29 -12.78 -2.99 17.94
CA PRO A 29 -13.63 -1.94 18.49
C PRO A 29 -13.14 -1.30 19.79
N ASP A 30 -12.36 -2.05 20.58
CA ASP A 30 -11.75 -1.60 21.84
C ASP A 30 -10.42 -0.85 21.64
N GLY A 31 -9.97 -0.73 20.38
CA GLY A 31 -8.71 -0.08 20.00
C GLY A 31 -7.51 -1.03 19.92
N ALA A 32 -7.66 -2.33 20.19
CA ALA A 32 -6.58 -3.29 20.04
C ALA A 32 -6.17 -3.44 18.56
N GLN A 33 -4.87 -3.46 18.30
CA GLN A 33 -4.32 -3.62 16.96
C GLN A 33 -3.71 -5.01 16.79
N HIS A 34 -4.01 -5.65 15.65
CA HIS A 34 -3.42 -6.90 15.21
C HIS A 34 -2.85 -6.75 13.80
N THR A 35 -1.80 -7.48 13.49
CA THR A 35 -1.17 -7.43 12.17
C THR A 35 -1.03 -8.82 11.56
N LEU A 36 -1.15 -8.88 10.24
CA LEU A 36 -0.91 -10.08 9.43
C LEU A 36 0.19 -9.76 8.43
N SER A 37 1.19 -10.63 8.34
CA SER A 37 2.24 -10.59 7.33
C SER A 37 2.53 -12.03 6.91
N GLN A 38 2.08 -12.40 5.71
CA GLN A 38 2.16 -13.79 5.25
C GLN A 38 2.65 -13.88 3.81
N MET A 39 3.45 -14.91 3.55
CA MET A 39 3.82 -15.31 2.19
C MET A 39 3.03 -16.58 1.84
N PRO A 40 1.97 -16.50 1.02
CA PRO A 40 1.24 -17.68 0.58
C PRO A 40 2.12 -18.56 -0.31
N PRO A 41 1.83 -19.87 -0.40
CA PRO A 41 2.51 -20.75 -1.35
C PRO A 41 2.20 -20.32 -2.80
N GLY A 42 3.15 -20.60 -3.70
CA GLY A 42 3.01 -20.33 -5.14
C GLY A 42 3.42 -18.91 -5.55
N THR A 43 3.06 -18.55 -6.79
CA THR A 43 3.39 -17.27 -7.40
C THR A 43 2.16 -16.65 -8.05
N GLY A 44 2.09 -15.32 -8.07
CA GLY A 44 0.99 -14.58 -8.68
C GLY A 44 1.38 -13.14 -8.98
N CYS A 45 0.41 -12.33 -9.42
CA CYS A 45 0.62 -10.91 -9.68
C CYS A 45 0.19 -10.05 -8.49
N ASN A 46 0.50 -8.74 -8.52
CA ASN A 46 0.09 -7.81 -7.46
C ASN A 46 -1.42 -7.85 -7.18
N ASN A 47 -2.26 -7.81 -8.22
CA ASN A 47 -3.72 -7.81 -8.06
C ASN A 47 -4.20 -9.10 -7.36
N GLU A 48 -3.52 -10.23 -7.62
CA GLU A 48 -3.81 -11.49 -6.95
C GLU A 48 -3.38 -11.45 -5.48
N ALA A 49 -2.21 -10.86 -5.18
CA ALA A 49 -1.73 -10.66 -3.82
C ALA A 49 -2.67 -9.75 -3.02
N GLU A 50 -3.13 -8.64 -3.58
CA GLU A 50 -4.05 -7.71 -2.89
C GLU A 50 -5.39 -8.39 -2.58
N LEU A 51 -5.95 -9.15 -3.53
CA LEU A 51 -7.19 -9.89 -3.31
C LEU A 51 -7.04 -11.00 -2.27
N ARG A 52 -5.93 -11.73 -2.29
CA ARG A 52 -5.61 -12.74 -1.26
C ARG A 52 -5.38 -12.11 0.11
N ALA A 53 -4.80 -10.91 0.18
CA ALA A 53 -4.61 -10.18 1.43
C ALA A 53 -5.95 -9.78 2.05
N LEU A 54 -6.91 -9.34 1.22
CA LEU A 54 -8.27 -9.09 1.68
C LEU A 54 -8.94 -10.37 2.19
N SER A 55 -8.89 -11.47 1.43
CA SER A 55 -9.51 -12.73 1.85
C SER A 55 -8.92 -13.25 3.17
N LEU A 56 -7.59 -13.18 3.32
CA LEU A 56 -6.90 -13.55 4.57
C LEU A 56 -7.40 -12.71 5.76
N ALA A 57 -7.49 -11.40 5.57
CA ALA A 57 -7.96 -10.48 6.61
C ALA A 57 -9.43 -10.74 7.00
N LEU A 58 -10.32 -10.97 6.03
CA LEU A 58 -11.72 -11.29 6.29
C LEU A 58 -11.88 -12.63 7.02
N GLN A 59 -11.08 -13.64 6.67
CA GLN A 59 -11.07 -14.92 7.39
C GLN A 59 -10.63 -14.75 8.85
N ASP A 60 -9.58 -13.97 9.10
CA ASP A 60 -9.09 -13.70 10.45
C ASP A 60 -10.13 -12.93 11.29
N LEU A 61 -10.77 -11.91 10.71
CA LEU A 61 -11.87 -11.17 11.36
C LEU A 61 -13.06 -12.07 11.71
N LYS A 62 -13.45 -12.95 10.79
CA LYS A 62 -14.51 -13.94 11.03
C LYS A 62 -14.15 -14.88 12.17
N ALA A 63 -12.91 -15.37 12.20
CA ALA A 63 -12.42 -16.24 13.27
C ALA A 63 -12.41 -15.55 14.65
N ARG A 64 -12.29 -14.21 14.67
CA ARG A 64 -12.39 -13.38 15.89
C ARG A 64 -13.84 -13.05 16.29
N GLY A 65 -14.83 -13.45 15.51
CA GLY A 65 -16.23 -13.14 15.77
C GLY A 65 -16.63 -11.70 15.42
N ALA A 66 -15.91 -11.04 14.51
CA ALA A 66 -16.32 -9.73 14.01
C ALA A 66 -17.64 -9.83 13.23
N THR A 67 -18.59 -8.94 13.51
CA THR A 67 -19.89 -8.86 12.83
C THR A 67 -20.09 -7.56 12.05
N ASP A 68 -19.46 -6.46 12.48
CA ASP A 68 -19.45 -5.15 11.82
C ASP A 68 -18.02 -4.76 11.40
N VAL A 69 -17.77 -4.66 10.09
CA VAL A 69 -16.43 -4.51 9.50
C VAL A 69 -16.35 -3.35 8.51
N LEU A 70 -15.32 -2.54 8.63
CA LEU A 70 -14.85 -1.57 7.64
C LEU A 70 -13.55 -2.08 7.00
N ALA A 71 -13.62 -2.57 5.77
CA ALA A 71 -12.47 -3.02 5.00
C ALA A 71 -11.94 -1.91 4.09
N CYS A 72 -10.65 -1.61 4.19
CA CYS A 72 -9.95 -0.56 3.46
C CYS A 72 -8.88 -1.16 2.53
N SER A 73 -8.88 -0.75 1.25
CA SER A 73 -7.84 -1.10 0.27
C SER A 73 -7.47 0.12 -0.57
N ASP A 74 -6.23 0.22 -1.04
CA ASP A 74 -5.80 1.26 -1.98
C ASP A 74 -5.94 0.86 -3.46
N ASN A 75 -6.42 -0.36 -3.74
CA ASN A 75 -6.78 -0.78 -5.09
C ASN A 75 -8.26 -0.48 -5.40
N SER A 76 -8.51 0.58 -6.17
CA SER A 76 -9.86 0.99 -6.57
C SER A 76 -10.55 -0.05 -7.46
N VAL A 77 -9.81 -0.82 -8.27
CA VAL A 77 -10.37 -1.88 -9.11
C VAL A 77 -10.89 -3.03 -8.25
N LEU A 78 -10.14 -3.41 -7.22
CA LEU A 78 -10.55 -4.45 -6.28
C LEU A 78 -11.83 -4.03 -5.54
N VAL A 79 -11.87 -2.79 -5.04
CA VAL A 79 -13.05 -2.24 -4.35
C VAL A 79 -14.25 -2.19 -5.29
N ASP A 80 -14.07 -1.75 -6.53
CA ASP A 80 -15.14 -1.65 -7.52
C ASP A 80 -15.68 -3.03 -7.96
N GLN A 81 -14.82 -4.02 -8.19
CA GLN A 81 -15.23 -5.37 -8.60
C GLN A 81 -15.94 -6.16 -7.50
N LEU A 82 -15.59 -5.92 -6.23
CA LEU A 82 -16.27 -6.52 -5.09
C LEU A 82 -17.56 -5.77 -4.73
N GLY A 83 -17.61 -4.45 -4.95
CA GLY A 83 -18.78 -3.63 -4.67
C GLY A 83 -19.87 -3.67 -5.74
N ARG A 84 -19.55 -4.02 -7.00
CA ARG A 84 -20.54 -4.10 -8.09
C ARG A 84 -21.05 -5.52 -8.31
N THR A 85 -22.37 -5.68 -8.21
CA THR A 85 -23.07 -6.87 -8.70
C THR A 85 -22.93 -6.96 -10.22
N GLY A 86 -22.35 -8.06 -10.74
CA GLY A 86 -22.26 -8.31 -12.19
C GLY A 86 -21.06 -7.70 -12.93
N ALA A 87 -20.05 -7.17 -12.24
CA ALA A 87 -18.79 -6.81 -12.88
C ALA A 87 -18.12 -8.07 -13.47
N LEU A 88 -17.75 -8.04 -14.75
CA LEU A 88 -16.99 -9.13 -15.39
C LEU A 88 -15.62 -9.21 -14.70
N PRO A 89 -15.35 -10.29 -13.94
CA PRO A 89 -14.06 -10.43 -13.28
C PRO A 89 -12.97 -10.62 -14.33
N ILE A 90 -11.74 -10.27 -13.99
CA ILE A 90 -10.58 -10.73 -14.75
C ILE A 90 -10.63 -12.27 -14.71
N ALA A 91 -10.77 -12.93 -15.87
CA ALA A 91 -11.12 -14.35 -15.95
C ALA A 91 -10.24 -15.25 -15.04
N ARG A 92 -8.94 -14.94 -14.95
CA ARG A 92 -7.98 -15.65 -14.07
C ARG A 92 -8.25 -15.49 -12.57
N LEU A 93 -8.85 -14.38 -12.16
CA LEU A 93 -9.13 -14.04 -10.76
C LEU A 93 -10.60 -14.25 -10.37
N ALA A 94 -11.45 -14.72 -11.30
CA ALA A 94 -12.89 -14.86 -11.08
C ALA A 94 -13.23 -15.68 -9.84
N ALA A 95 -12.55 -16.82 -9.65
CA ALA A 95 -12.74 -17.67 -8.47
C ALA A 95 -12.37 -16.95 -7.16
N LEU A 96 -11.25 -16.23 -7.14
CA LEU A 96 -10.81 -15.47 -5.96
C LEU A 96 -11.76 -14.33 -5.62
N PHE A 97 -12.33 -13.66 -6.64
CA PHE A 97 -13.34 -12.62 -6.41
C PHE A 97 -14.62 -13.20 -5.83
N GLU A 98 -15.03 -14.39 -6.28
CA GLU A 98 -16.21 -15.06 -5.75
C GLU A 98 -16.00 -15.53 -4.30
N GLU A 99 -14.85 -16.10 -3.99
CA GLU A 99 -14.46 -16.43 -2.62
C GLU A 99 -14.49 -15.20 -1.70
N ALA A 100 -13.93 -14.08 -2.15
CA ALA A 100 -13.96 -12.83 -1.40
C ALA A 100 -15.40 -12.32 -1.21
N ARG A 101 -16.27 -12.39 -2.23
CA ARG A 101 -17.70 -12.04 -2.08
C ARG A 101 -18.42 -12.91 -1.06
N MET A 102 -18.19 -14.23 -1.07
CA MET A 102 -18.75 -15.13 -0.06
C MET A 102 -18.26 -14.82 1.36
N LEU A 103 -17.01 -14.35 1.51
CA LEU A 103 -16.52 -13.89 2.81
C LEU A 103 -17.21 -12.61 3.24
N LEU A 104 -17.41 -11.66 2.33
CA LEU A 104 -18.12 -10.41 2.62
C LEU A 104 -19.55 -10.67 3.12
N THR A 105 -20.27 -11.65 2.56
CA THR A 105 -21.63 -12.00 3.00
C THR A 105 -21.70 -12.68 4.36
N SER A 106 -20.57 -13.05 4.96
CA SER A 106 -20.53 -13.68 6.28
C SER A 106 -20.60 -12.71 7.46
N PHE A 107 -20.56 -11.40 7.20
CA PHE A 107 -20.68 -10.34 8.19
C PHE A 107 -22.08 -9.74 8.19
N GLU A 108 -22.59 -9.38 9.36
CA GLU A 108 -23.89 -8.69 9.48
C GLU A 108 -23.86 -7.32 8.82
N ARG A 109 -22.74 -6.61 8.98
CA ARG A 109 -22.48 -5.31 8.38
C ARG A 109 -21.05 -5.28 7.86
N ILE A 110 -20.90 -4.95 6.57
CA ILE A 110 -19.59 -4.74 5.99
C ILE A 110 -19.60 -3.57 5.02
N SER A 111 -18.54 -2.77 5.07
CA SER A 111 -18.26 -1.69 4.13
C SER A 111 -16.88 -1.88 3.54
N LEU A 112 -16.78 -1.89 2.21
CA LEU A 112 -15.51 -1.93 1.50
C LEU A 112 -15.23 -0.54 0.92
N VAL A 113 -14.15 0.09 1.35
CA VAL A 113 -13.80 1.46 0.98
C VAL A 113 -12.43 1.54 0.35
N TRP A 114 -12.34 2.37 -0.69
CA TRP A 114 -11.05 2.74 -1.25
C TRP A 114 -10.38 3.81 -0.38
N VAL A 115 -9.09 3.64 -0.09
CA VAL A 115 -8.27 4.64 0.60
C VAL A 115 -7.04 5.00 -0.23
N PRO A 116 -6.59 6.26 -0.22
CA PRO A 116 -5.34 6.62 -0.88
C PRO A 116 -4.15 5.84 -0.31
N ARG A 117 -3.22 5.40 -1.17
CA ARG A 117 -2.02 4.62 -0.79
C ARG A 117 -1.22 5.17 0.40
N HIS A 118 -1.13 6.50 0.53
CA HIS A 118 -0.41 7.13 1.64
C HIS A 118 -1.07 6.91 3.02
N ARG A 119 -2.33 6.45 3.05
CA ARG A 119 -3.06 6.05 4.27
C ARG A 119 -3.00 4.54 4.50
N ASN A 120 -2.40 3.77 3.59
CA ASN A 120 -2.29 2.29 3.65
C ASN A 120 -0.84 1.80 3.84
N GLY A 121 0.06 2.69 4.29
CA GLY A 121 1.50 2.43 4.31
C GLY A 121 1.93 1.28 5.22
N GLU A 122 1.22 1.06 6.32
CA GLU A 122 1.54 -0.03 7.25
C GLU A 122 1.20 -1.41 6.65
N ALA A 123 0.06 -1.53 5.97
CA ALA A 123 -0.29 -2.75 5.25
C ALA A 123 0.71 -3.04 4.10
N ASP A 124 1.15 -2.01 3.35
CA ASP A 124 2.22 -2.14 2.33
C ASP A 124 3.53 -2.62 2.96
N ALA A 125 3.91 -2.07 4.10
CA ALA A 125 5.10 -2.48 4.82
C ALA A 125 5.02 -3.95 5.26
N LEU A 126 3.86 -4.41 5.77
CA LEU A 126 3.63 -5.80 6.17
C LEU A 126 3.67 -6.76 4.97
N ALA A 127 3.05 -6.39 3.85
CA ALA A 127 3.06 -7.20 2.62
C ALA A 127 4.50 -7.35 2.08
N ARG A 128 5.28 -6.28 2.16
CA ARG A 128 6.69 -6.28 1.74
C ARG A 128 7.59 -7.03 2.70
N ALA A 129 7.34 -6.92 4.01
CA ALA A 129 8.08 -7.63 5.05
C ALA A 129 7.93 -9.15 4.88
N ALA A 130 6.75 -9.64 4.48
CA ALA A 130 6.53 -11.06 4.16
C ALA A 130 7.46 -11.59 3.05
N LEU A 131 7.90 -10.70 2.16
CA LEU A 131 8.84 -11.00 1.08
C LEU A 131 10.30 -10.71 1.44
N GLY A 132 10.59 -10.29 2.68
CA GLY A 132 11.92 -9.90 3.14
C GLY A 132 12.38 -8.54 2.61
N MET A 133 11.46 -7.67 2.18
CA MET A 133 11.78 -6.36 1.62
C MET A 133 11.69 -5.24 2.66
N ALA A 134 12.51 -4.21 2.46
CA ALA A 134 12.37 -2.95 3.18
C ALA A 134 11.07 -2.22 2.78
N PRO A 135 10.48 -1.41 3.68
CA PRO A 135 9.34 -0.54 3.38
C PRO A 135 9.65 0.39 2.20
N LYS A 136 8.64 0.72 1.39
CA LYS A 136 8.80 1.76 0.37
C LYS A 136 9.06 3.09 1.08
N ARG A 137 10.05 3.85 0.61
CA ARG A 137 10.27 5.22 1.10
C ARG A 137 9.10 6.09 0.65
N ASP A 138 8.46 6.78 1.59
CA ASP A 138 7.41 7.73 1.25
C ASP A 138 7.89 8.76 0.22
N ALA A 139 7.12 8.93 -0.85
CA ALA A 139 7.41 9.92 -1.90
C ALA A 139 7.47 11.37 -1.39
N LYS A 140 7.05 11.64 -0.14
CA LYS A 140 7.17 12.95 0.51
C LYS A 140 8.63 13.34 0.82
N ARG A 141 9.55 12.39 1.01
CA ARG A 141 10.94 12.71 1.42
C ARG A 141 11.87 13.04 0.25
N ALA A 142 11.47 12.77 -0.99
CA ALA A 142 12.31 12.94 -2.18
C ALA A 142 12.24 14.34 -2.82
N LYS A 143 11.23 15.17 -2.49
CA LYS A 143 11.06 16.52 -3.07
C LYS A 143 11.86 17.63 -2.38
N GLY A 144 12.60 17.35 -1.29
CA GLY A 144 13.28 18.38 -0.48
C GLY A 144 14.77 18.64 -0.79
N ARG A 145 15.36 18.04 -1.83
CA ARG A 145 16.82 18.10 -2.04
C ARG A 145 17.23 18.47 -3.47
N ARG A 146 16.71 19.59 -3.97
CA ARG A 146 17.24 20.29 -5.17
C ARG A 146 17.11 21.80 -5.04
N SER A 147 17.94 22.43 -4.20
CA SER A 147 18.36 23.83 -4.37
C SER A 147 19.38 24.25 -3.30
N ALA A 148 20.66 24.11 -3.61
CA ALA A 148 21.69 25.02 -3.08
C ALA A 148 22.88 24.98 -4.04
N ARG A 149 22.79 25.79 -5.11
CA ARG A 149 23.92 26.13 -5.96
C ARG A 149 24.73 27.17 -5.16
N PRO A 150 26.03 26.98 -4.86
CA PRO A 150 26.78 27.98 -4.13
C PRO A 150 26.96 29.22 -5.02
N GLN A 151 26.58 30.39 -4.49
CA GLN A 151 26.82 31.68 -5.14
C GLN A 151 28.33 31.97 -5.15
N ALA A 152 28.88 32.17 -6.34
CA ALA A 152 30.24 32.67 -6.52
C ALA A 152 30.33 34.10 -5.99
N ARG A 153 31.26 34.30 -5.05
CA ARG A 153 31.55 35.57 -4.39
C ARG A 153 32.30 36.47 -5.39
N GLN A 154 31.69 37.58 -5.77
CA GLN A 154 32.34 38.65 -6.54
C GLN A 154 33.35 39.38 -5.64
N GLN A 155 34.53 39.68 -6.16
CA GLN A 155 35.47 40.66 -5.57
C GLN A 155 35.52 41.90 -6.47
N PRO A 156 35.53 43.12 -5.92
CA PRO A 156 35.69 44.33 -6.72
C PRO A 156 37.16 44.77 -6.81
N GLY A 157 37.55 45.10 -8.05
CA GLY A 157 38.40 46.20 -8.52
C GLY A 157 39.64 46.69 -7.74
N GLY A 158 40.71 46.90 -8.51
CA GLY A 158 41.56 48.09 -8.37
C GLY A 158 43.04 47.88 -8.68
N GLY A 159 43.58 48.63 -9.67
CA GLY A 159 45.00 49.00 -9.67
C GLY A 159 45.74 48.84 -11.00
N SER A 160 45.83 49.95 -11.75
CA SER A 160 46.68 50.21 -12.92
C SER A 160 48.17 49.93 -12.69
N VAL A 161 48.94 49.58 -13.73
CA VAL A 161 50.00 50.41 -14.37
C VAL A 161 50.68 49.67 -15.55
N GLU A 162 50.76 50.34 -16.70
CA GLU A 162 51.77 50.19 -17.78
C GLU A 162 53.19 50.53 -17.26
N PRO A 163 54.35 50.23 -17.91
CA PRO A 163 54.58 50.38 -19.37
C PRO A 163 55.65 49.49 -20.06
N GLY A 164 55.76 49.66 -21.39
CA GLY A 164 57.03 49.68 -22.14
C GLY A 164 57.52 48.34 -22.69
N HIS A 165 57.55 48.12 -24.01
CA HIS A 165 58.56 48.50 -25.02
C HIS A 165 59.72 47.48 -25.18
N VAL A 166 60.02 47.17 -26.45
CA VAL A 166 61.22 46.52 -27.06
C VAL A 166 61.52 45.06 -26.69
N ALA A 167 61.86 44.16 -27.61
CA ALA A 167 62.42 44.29 -28.96
C ALA A 167 61.87 43.23 -29.93
#